data_AF-A0A7Y0HA53-F1
#
_entry.id   AF-A0A7Y0HA53-F1
#
_cell.length_a   1.000
_cell.length_b   1.000
_cell.length_c   1.000
_cell.angle_alpha   90.00
_cell.angle_beta   90.00
_cell.angle_gamma   90.00
#
_symmetry.space_group_name_H-M   'P 1'
#
loop_
_entity.id
_entity.type
_entity.pdbx_description
1 polymer ?
#
loop_
_entity_poly.entity_id
_entity_poly.type
_entity_poly.pdbx_seq_one_letter_code
_entity_poly.pdbx_strand_id
1 'polypeptide(L)'
;MSASLLSQLAPDLSVINQYLAEGDIESAQSKLLSIDRTLKALFASPENLSENDVLFLSDFSIKLNTTVLEISLKKQQAAKELGVHINTQKKINVYKNIK
;
A
#
# COMPACT_ATOMS: atom_id res chain seq x y z
N MET A 1 -9.34 -2.27 24.71
CA MET A 1 -8.44 -1.41 23.89
C MET A 1 -8.46 -1.87 22.44
N SER A 2 -8.78 -3.14 22.17
CA SER A 2 -8.89 -3.70 20.81
C SER A 2 -10.01 -3.11 19.96
N ALA A 3 -11.20 -2.85 20.50
CA ALA A 3 -12.37 -2.46 19.69
C ALA A 3 -12.12 -1.17 18.90
N SER A 4 -11.42 -0.19 19.49
CA SER A 4 -11.02 1.04 18.81
C SER A 4 -9.96 0.82 17.74
N LEU A 5 -9.04 -0.13 17.95
CA LEU A 5 -8.00 -0.47 16.98
C LEU A 5 -8.60 -1.23 15.78
N LEU A 6 -9.50 -2.18 16.05
CA LEU A 6 -10.17 -2.99 15.05
C LEU A 6 -11.11 -2.12 14.19
N SER A 7 -11.82 -1.16 14.80
CA SER A 7 -12.64 -0.18 14.07
C SER A 7 -11.83 0.76 13.17
N GLN A 8 -10.54 0.94 13.43
CA GLN A 8 -9.67 1.84 12.66
C GLN A 8 -9.15 1.19 11.37
N LEU A 9 -9.13 -0.15 11.30
CA LEU A 9 -8.56 -0.89 10.18
C LEU A 9 -9.30 -0.62 8.85
N ALA A 10 -10.63 -0.65 8.85
CA ALA A 10 -11.42 -0.42 7.64
C ALA A 10 -11.30 1.02 7.09
N PRO A 11 -11.44 2.08 7.92
CA PRO A 11 -11.15 3.46 7.50
C PRO A 11 -9.72 3.63 6.98
N ASP A 12 -8.72 3.05 7.65
CA ASP A 12 -7.33 3.16 7.22
C ASP A 12 -7.08 2.52 5.85
N LEU A 13 -7.69 1.37 5.59
CA LEU A 13 -7.61 0.73 4.28
C LEU A 13 -8.33 1.55 3.19
N SER A 14 -9.46 2.17 3.51
CA SER A 14 -10.15 3.09 2.60
C SER A 14 -9.26 4.28 2.21
N VAL A 15 -8.53 4.84 3.17
CA VAL A 15 -7.57 5.93 2.92
C VAL A 15 -6.42 5.48 2.02
N ILE A 16 -5.89 4.26 2.21
CA ILE A 16 -4.86 3.70 1.32
C ILE A 16 -5.38 3.60 -0.12
N ASN A 17 -6.60 3.08 -0.30
CA ASN A 17 -7.20 2.93 -1.62
C ASN A 17 -7.43 4.30 -2.29
N GLN A 18 -7.78 5.33 -1.52
CA GLN A 18 -7.87 6.70 -2.02
C GLN A 18 -6.49 7.21 -2.52
N TYR A 19 -5.43 7.06 -1.72
CA TYR A 19 -4.08 7.43 -2.15
C TYR A 19 -3.66 6.70 -3.43
N LEU A 20 -4.00 5.42 -3.56
CA LEU A 20 -3.71 4.64 -4.78
C LEU A 20 -4.49 5.13 -6.01
N ALA A 21 -5.74 5.56 -5.82
CA ALA A 21 -6.56 6.15 -6.88
C ALA A 21 -6.00 7.51 -7.35
N GLU A 22 -5.44 8.29 -6.41
CA GLU A 22 -4.79 9.58 -6.67
C GLU A 22 -3.36 9.44 -7.22
N GLY A 23 -2.81 8.22 -7.24
CA GLY A 23 -1.44 7.95 -7.67
C GLY A 23 -0.37 8.27 -6.63
N ASP A 24 -0.78 8.60 -5.40
CA ASP A 24 0.11 8.85 -4.26
C ASP A 24 0.59 7.53 -3.61
N ILE A 25 1.53 6.89 -4.29
CA ILE A 25 2.11 5.60 -3.88
C ILE A 25 2.91 5.72 -2.56
N GLU A 26 3.43 6.91 -2.25
CA GLU A 26 4.23 7.17 -1.05
C GLU A 26 3.34 7.25 0.20
N SER A 27 2.28 8.05 0.14
CA SER A 27 1.29 8.13 1.24
C SER A 27 0.59 6.79 1.46
N ALA A 28 0.26 6.05 0.40
CA ALA A 28 -0.27 4.70 0.49
C ALA A 28 0.66 3.76 1.28
N GLN A 29 1.97 3.77 0.99
CA GLN A 29 2.97 2.98 1.73
C GLN A 29 3.11 3.42 3.18
N SER A 30 3.16 4.73 3.44
CA SER A 30 3.26 5.27 4.80
C SER A 30 2.06 4.84 5.67
N LYS A 31 0.85 4.91 5.10
CA LYS A 31 -0.38 4.49 5.78
C LYS A 31 -0.45 2.97 5.96
N LEU A 32 0.08 2.18 5.03
CA LEU A 32 0.23 0.72 5.20
C LEU A 32 1.10 0.36 6.41
N LEU A 33 2.19 1.10 6.64
CA LEU A 33 3.02 0.93 7.85
C LEU A 33 2.27 1.28 9.14
N SER A 34 1.33 2.23 9.08
CA SER A 34 0.43 2.53 10.21
C SER A 34 -0.49 1.34 10.51
N ILE A 35 -1.06 0.70 9.49
CA ILE A 35 -1.89 -0.51 9.66
C ILE A 35 -1.08 -1.65 10.30
N ASP A 36 0.15 -1.88 9.85
CA ASP A 36 1.04 -2.90 10.46
C ASP A 36 1.26 -2.64 11.96
N ARG A 37 1.48 -1.38 12.36
CA ARG A 37 1.58 -1.00 13.77
C ARG A 37 0.30 -1.25 14.55
N THR A 38 -0.86 -0.92 13.97
CA THR A 38 -2.19 -1.18 14.57
C THR A 38 -2.41 -2.67 14.77
N LEU A 39 -2.10 -3.51 13.77
CA LEU A 39 -2.21 -4.96 13.85
C LEU A 39 -1.27 -5.53 14.93
N LYS A 40 -0.02 -5.09 14.97
CA LYS A 40 0.93 -5.49 16.03
C LYS A 40 0.42 -5.13 17.42
N ALA A 41 -0.13 -3.94 17.60
CA ALA A 41 -0.73 -3.54 18.88
C ALA A 41 -1.95 -4.40 19.24
N LEU A 42 -2.77 -4.74 18.25
CA LEU A 42 -3.96 -5.58 18.42
C LEU A 42 -3.60 -7.00 18.88
N PHE A 43 -2.54 -7.60 18.32
CA PHE A 43 -2.09 -8.95 18.68
C PHE A 43 -1.11 -9.00 19.86
N ALA A 44 -0.53 -7.86 20.28
CA ALA A 44 0.39 -7.80 21.41
C ALA A 44 -0.29 -8.02 22.77
N SER A 45 -1.60 -7.78 22.85
CA SER A 45 -2.41 -8.08 24.04
C SER A 45 -3.44 -9.15 23.69
N PRO A 46 -3.41 -10.34 24.31
CA PRO A 46 -4.42 -11.37 24.08
C PRO A 46 -5.75 -10.88 24.66
N GLU A 47 -6.54 -10.19 23.82
CA GLU A 47 -7.94 -9.94 24.08
C GLU A 47 -8.79 -11.10 23.54
N ASN A 48 -9.94 -11.35 24.18
CA ASN A 48 -10.94 -12.27 23.67
C ASN A 48 -11.61 -11.63 22.45
N LEU A 49 -11.05 -11.89 21.26
CA LEU A 49 -11.69 -11.58 20.00
C LEU A 49 -12.98 -12.39 19.90
N SER A 50 -14.08 -11.71 19.59
CA SER A 50 -15.34 -12.40 19.28
C SER A 50 -15.24 -13.10 17.92
N GLU A 51 -16.15 -14.04 17.65
CA GLU A 51 -16.25 -14.68 16.33
C GLU A 51 -16.42 -13.64 15.21
N ASN A 52 -17.16 -12.56 15.47
CA ASN A 52 -17.33 -11.45 14.54
C ASN A 52 -16.03 -10.69 14.28
N ASP A 53 -15.18 -10.51 15.30
CA ASP A 53 -13.87 -9.85 15.14
C ASP A 53 -12.94 -10.72 14.31
N VAL A 54 -12.97 -12.04 14.50
CA VAL A 54 -12.18 -12.99 13.71
C VAL A 54 -12.63 -12.99 12.24
N LEU A 55 -13.94 -13.02 11.99
CA LEU A 55 -14.50 -12.91 10.63
C LEU A 55 -14.09 -11.59 9.98
N PHE A 56 -14.20 -10.48 10.70
CA PHE A 56 -13.75 -9.18 10.20
C PHE A 56 -12.26 -9.18 9.85
N LEU A 57 -11.40 -9.71 10.72
CA LEU A 57 -9.95 -9.77 10.49
C LEU A 57 -9.59 -10.66 9.30
N SER A 58 -10.33 -11.75 9.10
CA SER A 58 -10.19 -12.63 7.93
C SER A 58 -10.52 -11.88 6.63
N ASP A 59 -11.68 -11.23 6.57
CA ASP A 59 -12.09 -10.43 5.41
C ASP A 59 -11.14 -9.25 5.16
N PHE A 60 -10.69 -8.61 6.24
CA PHE A 60 -9.74 -7.51 6.19
C PHE A 60 -8.39 -7.97 5.62
N SER A 61 -7.89 -9.14 6.03
CA SER A 61 -6.64 -9.71 5.54
C SER A 61 -6.65 -9.93 4.03
N ILE A 62 -7.77 -10.44 3.49
CA ILE A 62 -7.96 -10.62 2.04
C ILE A 62 -7.87 -9.27 1.31
N LYS A 63 -8.61 -8.26 1.80
CA LYS A 63 -8.62 -6.92 1.19
C LYS A 63 -7.26 -6.25 1.27
N LEU A 64 -6.58 -6.36 2.41
CA LEU A 64 -5.24 -5.81 2.61
C LEU A 64 -4.24 -6.42 1.63
N ASN A 65 -4.29 -7.74 1.42
CA ASN A 65 -3.41 -8.42 0.48
C ASN A 65 -3.63 -7.92 -0.96
N THR A 66 -4.88 -7.72 -1.37
CA THR A 66 -5.21 -7.11 -2.68
C THR A 66 -4.59 -5.72 -2.82
N THR A 67 -4.74 -4.86 -1.81
CA THR A 67 -4.18 -3.50 -1.82
C THR A 67 -2.65 -3.51 -1.89
N VAL A 68 -1.97 -4.43 -1.18
CA VAL A 68 -0.50 -4.58 -1.23
C VAL A 68 -0.01 -5.01 -2.61
N LEU A 69 -0.74 -5.92 -3.27
CA LEU A 69 -0.44 -6.31 -4.64
C LEU A 69 -0.59 -5.14 -5.61
N GLU A 70 -1.64 -4.33 -5.46
CA GLU A 70 -1.85 -3.14 -6.30
C GLU A 70 -0.72 -2.11 -6.15
N ILE A 71 -0.29 -1.83 -4.91
CA ILE A 71 0.87 -0.97 -4.64
C ILE A 71 2.11 -1.50 -5.38
N SER A 72 2.36 -2.80 -5.28
CA SER A 72 3.53 -3.44 -5.89
C SER A 72 3.51 -3.33 -7.42
N LEU A 73 2.34 -3.54 -8.04
CA LEU A 73 2.16 -3.40 -9.48
C LEU A 73 2.37 -1.95 -9.95
N LYS A 74 1.79 -0.96 -9.25
CA LYS A 74 1.97 0.46 -9.57
C LYS A 74 3.44 0.89 -9.44
N LYS A 75 4.17 0.43 -8.42
CA LYS A 75 5.62 0.67 -8.29
C LYS A 75 6.41 0.09 -9.45
N GLN A 76 6.09 -1.16 -9.86
CA GLN A 76 6.76 -1.80 -10.98
C GLN A 76 6.51 -1.04 -12.29
N GLN A 77 5.28 -0.56 -12.50
CA GLN A 77 4.93 0.24 -13.67
C GLN A 77 5.70 1.58 -13.69
N ALA A 78 5.73 2.31 -12.57
CA ALA A 78 6.48 3.56 -12.47
C ALA A 78 7.99 3.35 -12.76
N ALA A 79 8.58 2.29 -12.24
CA ALA A 79 9.98 1.94 -12.51
C ALA A 79 10.23 1.63 -14.00
N LYS A 80 9.30 0.93 -14.66
CA LYS A 80 9.36 0.64 -16.09
C LYS A 80 9.30 1.93 -16.93
N GLU A 81 8.37 2.84 -16.61
CA GLU A 81 8.21 4.12 -17.31
C GLU A 81 9.46 5.00 -17.16
N LEU A 82 10.03 5.07 -15.95
CA LEU A 82 11.32 5.73 -15.71
C LEU A 82 12.45 5.13 -16.55
N GLY A 83 12.54 3.80 -16.62
CA GLY A 83 13.53 3.10 -17.44
C GLY A 83 13.42 3.44 -18.93
N VAL A 84 12.19 3.49 -19.47
CA VAL A 84 11.92 3.90 -20.86
C VAL A 84 12.33 5.36 -21.09
N HIS A 85 12.01 6.26 -20.15
CA HIS A 85 12.37 7.67 -20.24
C HIS A 85 13.89 7.86 -20.26
N ILE A 86 14.62 7.22 -19.32
CA ILE A 86 16.08 7.27 -19.26
C ILE A 86 16.70 6.76 -20.56
N ASN A 87 16.22 5.64 -21.10
CA ASN A 87 16.72 5.10 -22.36
C ASN A 87 16.49 6.06 -23.54
N THR A 88 15.34 6.72 -23.56
CA THR A 88 14.99 7.73 -24.57
C THR A 88 15.92 8.94 -24.49
N GLN A 89 16.17 9.47 -23.29
CA GLN A 89 17.10 10.57 -23.07
C GLN A 89 18.52 10.23 -23.51
N LYS A 90 18.99 9.01 -23.22
CA LYS A 90 20.30 8.52 -23.69
C LYS A 90 20.41 8.56 -25.21
N LYS A 91 19.41 8.05 -25.93
CA LYS A 91 19.39 8.08 -27.41
C LYS A 91 19.44 9.51 -27.93
N ILE A 92 18.62 10.42 -27.39
CA ILE A 92 18.60 11.84 -27.79
C ILE A 92 19.98 12.48 -27.63
N ASN A 93 20.67 12.24 -26.52
CA ASN A 93 22.00 12.79 -26.28
C ASN A 93 23.05 12.25 -27.26
N VAL A 94 23.00 10.95 -27.61
CA VAL A 94 23.86 10.39 -28.65
C VAL A 94 23.65 11.13 -29.97
N TYR A 95 22.39 11.32 -30.41
CA TYR A 95 22.10 12.04 -31.66
C TYR A 95 22.56 13.51 -31.63
N LYS A 96 22.48 14.19 -30.48
CA LYS A 96 22.94 15.59 -30.34
C LYS A 96 24.46 15.73 -30.43
N ASN A 97 25.22 14.72 -30.00
CA ASN A 97 26.68 14.74 -29.93
C ASN A 97 27.38 14.29 -31.23
N ILE A 98 26.62 13.94 -32.28
CA ILE A 98 27.15 13.56 -33.61
C ILE A 98 27.21 14.78 -34.57
N LYS A 99 27.01 16.00 -34.06
CA LYS A 99 27.30 17.25 -34.78
C LYS A 99 28.70 17.76 -34.45
#